data_AF-A0A1A8NYT4-F1
#
_entry.id   AF-A0A1A8NYT4-F1
#
_cell.length_a   1.000
_cell.length_b   1.000
_cell.length_c   1.000
_cell.angle_alpha   90.00
_cell.angle_beta   90.00
_cell.angle_gamma   90.00
#
_symmetry.space_group_name_H-M   'P 1'
#
loop_
_entity.id
_entity.type
_entity.pdbx_description
1 polymer ?
#
loop_
_entity_poly.entity_id
_entity_poly.type
_entity_poly.pdbx_seq_one_letter_code
_entity_poly.pdbx_strand_id
1 'polypeptide(L)'
;MGLHTAQKKYFPLRGIDGVVRLFTAELRKSEPDLALLSLVLGFVEHFLAVNRVIPINVPGVRFEPLEPDCPSSCFPTVELGMISALYERFTAQIRGAVDLSQYRRTSAGSSRELVKKVSDVIWNSLSRSYFKDRAHIQSLFSLITGTKLDSSGVAFAVVAACQVLGLKDVHLALSEDHAWVIFGKNGEETAEVTWHGKGNEDRRGQTVSVGVSEKSWLYLKGSYMKCDRNMEVAFMVCAINPSLDLHTDSSELLQLQQ
;
A
#
# COMPACT_ATOMS: atom_id res chain seq x y z
N MET A 1 -7.33 20.26 1.08
CA MET A 1 -6.75 19.02 1.65
C MET A 1 -7.12 17.89 0.72
N GLY A 2 -6.24 16.90 0.53
CA GLY A 2 -6.36 15.92 -0.55
C GLY A 2 -5.25 16.13 -1.58
N LEU A 3 -5.36 15.44 -2.72
CA LEU A 3 -4.31 15.44 -3.75
C LEU A 3 -3.89 16.86 -4.15
N HIS A 4 -2.58 17.06 -4.32
CA HIS A 4 -2.03 18.32 -4.77
C HIS A 4 -2.46 18.63 -6.21
N THR A 5 -2.62 19.90 -6.56
CA THR A 5 -2.99 20.31 -7.93
C THR A 5 -2.03 19.74 -8.98
N ALA A 6 -0.74 19.60 -8.66
CA ALA A 6 0.24 18.96 -9.54
C ALA A 6 -0.05 17.47 -9.80
N GLN A 7 -0.52 16.73 -8.79
CA GLN A 7 -0.93 15.32 -8.93
C GLN A 7 -2.19 15.18 -9.77
N LYS A 8 -3.19 16.04 -9.52
CA LYS A 8 -4.48 15.99 -10.21
C LYS A 8 -4.37 16.15 -11.73
N LYS A 9 -3.34 16.87 -12.22
CA LYS A 9 -3.09 17.11 -13.64
C LYS A 9 -2.75 15.86 -14.45
N TYR A 10 -2.34 14.77 -13.81
CA TYR A 10 -2.05 13.51 -14.51
C TYR A 10 -3.32 12.75 -14.88
N PHE A 11 -4.45 13.04 -14.23
CA PHE A 11 -5.70 12.33 -14.44
C PHE A 11 -6.51 12.94 -15.60
N PRO A 12 -7.29 12.13 -16.32
CA PRO A 12 -7.45 10.68 -16.15
C PRO A 12 -6.21 9.89 -16.64
N LEU A 13 -5.87 8.80 -15.94
CA LEU A 13 -4.79 7.91 -16.38
C LEU A 13 -5.34 6.95 -17.43
N ARG A 14 -4.74 7.00 -18.62
CA ARG A 14 -5.11 6.20 -19.79
C ARG A 14 -3.92 5.36 -20.21
N GLY A 15 -4.14 4.05 -20.28
CA GLY A 15 -3.09 3.07 -20.58
C GLY A 15 -1.98 3.00 -19.54
N ILE A 16 -1.03 2.10 -19.80
CA ILE A 16 0.14 1.84 -18.96
C ILE A 16 1.02 3.10 -18.83
N ASP A 17 1.29 3.79 -19.95
CA ASP A 17 2.10 5.02 -19.96
C ASP A 17 1.51 6.14 -19.10
N GLY A 18 0.20 6.19 -18.92
CA GLY A 18 -0.46 7.13 -18.03
C GLY A 18 -0.06 6.89 -16.57
N VAL A 19 -0.07 5.62 -16.15
CA VAL A 19 0.35 5.20 -14.81
C VAL A 19 1.85 5.44 -14.62
N VAL A 20 2.70 5.02 -15.55
CA VAL A 20 4.16 5.22 -15.48
C VAL A 20 4.52 6.70 -15.37
N ARG A 21 3.81 7.59 -16.09
CA ARG A 21 4.01 9.05 -16.00
C ARG A 21 3.68 9.60 -14.60
N LEU A 22 2.63 9.10 -13.95
CA LEU A 22 2.29 9.47 -12.58
C LEU A 22 3.39 9.00 -11.61
N PHE A 23 3.82 7.74 -11.71
CA PHE A 23 4.89 7.18 -10.86
C PHE A 23 6.20 7.94 -11.03
N THR A 24 6.60 8.22 -12.27
CA THR A 24 7.80 9.02 -12.58
C THR A 24 7.73 10.41 -11.94
N ALA A 25 6.55 11.03 -11.90
CA ALA A 25 6.37 12.34 -11.29
C ALA A 25 6.43 12.31 -9.76
N GLU A 26 5.84 11.28 -9.13
CA GLU A 26 5.93 11.10 -7.67
C GLU A 26 7.34 10.77 -7.22
N LEU A 27 8.07 9.90 -7.92
CA LEU A 27 9.44 9.52 -7.60
C LEU A 27 10.46 10.67 -7.67
N ARG A 28 10.12 11.78 -8.35
CA ARG A 28 10.93 13.00 -8.36
C ARG A 28 10.77 13.84 -7.09
N LYS A 29 9.76 13.55 -6.26
CA LYS A 29 9.54 14.24 -4.99
C LYS A 29 10.35 13.56 -3.88
N SER A 30 10.68 14.32 -2.85
CA SER A 30 11.27 13.75 -1.63
C SER A 30 10.31 12.84 -0.86
N GLU A 31 9.01 13.03 -1.03
CA GLU A 31 7.93 12.27 -0.40
C GLU A 31 6.93 11.88 -1.50
N PRO A 32 7.17 10.79 -2.26
CA PRO A 32 6.17 10.23 -3.16
C PRO A 32 4.94 9.80 -2.35
N ASP A 33 3.74 10.10 -2.85
CA ASP A 33 2.50 9.80 -2.14
C ASP A 33 2.13 8.31 -2.25
N LEU A 34 2.47 7.55 -1.21
CA LEU A 34 2.25 6.09 -1.18
C LEU A 34 0.76 5.74 -1.26
N ALA A 35 -0.10 6.58 -0.66
CA ALA A 35 -1.52 6.30 -0.64
C ALA A 35 -2.14 6.46 -2.04
N LEU A 36 -1.77 7.54 -2.74
CA LEU A 36 -2.20 7.77 -4.13
C LEU A 36 -1.75 6.61 -5.05
N LEU A 37 -0.46 6.27 -5.00
CA LEU A 37 0.11 5.25 -5.87
C LEU A 37 -0.51 3.87 -5.62
N SER A 38 -0.77 3.51 -4.36
CA SER A 38 -1.35 2.22 -3.98
C SER A 38 -2.81 2.10 -4.43
N LEU A 39 -3.57 3.19 -4.32
CA LEU A 39 -4.95 3.25 -4.80
C LEU A 39 -5.02 3.11 -6.32
N VAL A 40 -4.09 3.74 -7.05
CA VAL A 40 -4.01 3.60 -8.52
C VAL A 40 -3.66 2.17 -8.92
N LEU A 41 -2.61 1.57 -8.35
CA LEU A 41 -2.23 0.19 -8.68
C LEU A 41 -3.34 -0.79 -8.36
N GLY A 42 -3.94 -0.69 -7.17
CA GLY A 42 -5.00 -1.59 -6.77
C GLY A 42 -6.28 -1.43 -7.62
N PHE A 43 -6.59 -0.21 -8.07
CA PHE A 43 -7.70 0.02 -9.01
C PHE A 43 -7.43 -0.65 -10.36
N VAL A 44 -6.24 -0.46 -10.93
CA VAL A 44 -5.85 -1.04 -12.21
C VAL A 44 -5.80 -2.57 -12.12
N GLU A 45 -5.17 -3.13 -11.09
CA GLU A 45 -5.12 -4.56 -10.82
C GLU A 45 -6.52 -5.17 -10.61
N HIS A 46 -7.44 -4.46 -9.97
CA HIS A 46 -8.80 -4.95 -9.79
C HIS A 46 -9.49 -5.26 -11.12
N PHE A 47 -9.38 -4.36 -12.10
CA PHE A 47 -10.06 -4.52 -13.38
C PHE A 47 -9.26 -5.34 -14.40
N LEU A 48 -7.94 -5.52 -14.19
CA LEU A 48 -7.10 -6.33 -15.07
C LEU A 48 -6.90 -7.77 -14.57
N ALA A 49 -7.04 -8.03 -13.27
CA ALA A 49 -6.88 -9.36 -12.68
C ALA A 49 -8.10 -9.88 -11.90
N VAL A 50 -8.68 -9.08 -11.01
CA VAL A 50 -9.74 -9.56 -10.10
C VAL A 50 -11.09 -9.74 -10.78
N ASN A 51 -11.52 -8.73 -11.54
CA ASN A 51 -12.79 -8.74 -12.26
C ASN A 51 -12.65 -7.99 -13.58
N ARG A 52 -12.38 -8.76 -14.65
CA ARG A 52 -12.18 -8.24 -16.01
C ARG A 52 -13.48 -8.00 -16.77
N VAL A 53 -14.64 -8.26 -16.16
CA VAL A 53 -15.93 -7.98 -16.79
C VAL A 53 -16.18 -6.48 -16.78
N ILE A 54 -16.27 -5.88 -17.96
CA ILE A 54 -16.55 -4.44 -18.11
C ILE A 54 -17.96 -4.17 -17.54
N PRO A 55 -18.08 -3.36 -16.46
CA PRO A 55 -19.36 -3.04 -15.87
C PRO A 55 -20.15 -2.09 -16.79
N ILE A 56 -21.25 -2.57 -17.35
CA ILE A 56 -22.15 -1.79 -18.21
C ILE A 56 -23.06 -0.83 -17.42
N ASN A 57 -23.19 -1.04 -16.11
CA ASN A 57 -24.14 -0.38 -15.24
C ASN A 57 -23.49 0.51 -14.17
N VAL A 58 -22.18 0.74 -14.24
CA VAL A 58 -21.45 1.59 -13.28
C VAL A 58 -21.03 2.89 -13.98
N PRO A 59 -21.78 3.99 -13.78
CA PRO A 59 -21.43 5.28 -14.36
C PRO A 59 -20.04 5.73 -13.90
N GLY A 60 -19.23 6.23 -14.83
CA GLY A 60 -17.91 6.80 -14.54
C GLY A 60 -16.75 5.79 -14.53
N VAL A 61 -17.01 4.49 -14.69
CA VAL A 61 -15.95 3.53 -15.04
C VAL A 61 -15.89 3.43 -16.55
N ARG A 62 -14.75 3.76 -17.15
CA ARG A 62 -14.51 3.73 -18.59
C ARG A 62 -13.34 2.83 -18.90
N PHE A 63 -13.43 2.14 -20.03
CA PHE A 63 -12.36 1.31 -20.55
C PHE A 63 -11.96 1.86 -21.90
N GLU A 64 -10.65 2.01 -22.11
CA GLU A 64 -10.10 2.41 -23.40
C GLU A 64 -9.39 1.21 -24.03
N PRO A 65 -9.57 0.96 -25.34
CA PRO A 65 -8.83 -0.10 -26.02
C PRO A 65 -7.33 0.24 -25.99
N LEU A 66 -6.50 -0.73 -25.61
CA LEU A 66 -5.04 -0.57 -25.66
C LEU A 66 -4.52 -0.67 -27.10
N GLU A 67 -5.21 -1.46 -27.92
CA GLU A 67 -4.95 -1.60 -29.34
C GLU A 67 -6.22 -1.28 -30.14
N PRO A 68 -6.14 -0.51 -31.23
CA PRO A 68 -7.31 -0.06 -32.00
C PRO A 68 -8.22 -1.20 -32.50
N ASP A 69 -7.67 -2.39 -32.73
CA ASP A 69 -8.35 -3.53 -33.35
C ASP A 69 -8.54 -4.74 -32.42
N CYS A 70 -8.19 -4.62 -31.13
CA CYS A 70 -8.29 -5.71 -30.16
C CYS A 70 -9.35 -5.40 -29.09
N PRO A 71 -10.62 -5.76 -29.29
CA PRO A 71 -11.69 -5.50 -28.32
C PRO A 71 -11.51 -6.24 -26.99
N SER A 72 -10.63 -7.23 -26.94
CA SER A 72 -10.28 -8.00 -25.73
C SER A 72 -9.16 -7.37 -24.89
N SER A 73 -8.40 -6.39 -25.40
CA SER A 73 -7.37 -5.69 -24.62
C SER A 73 -7.82 -4.26 -24.33
N CYS A 74 -8.31 -4.07 -23.12
CA CYS A 74 -8.83 -2.80 -22.66
C CYS A 74 -8.20 -2.41 -21.32
N PHE A 75 -7.93 -1.12 -21.16
CA PHE A 75 -7.36 -0.56 -19.94
C PHE A 75 -8.43 0.19 -19.14
N PRO A 76 -8.53 -0.05 -17.82
CA PRO A 76 -9.44 0.71 -16.97
C PRO A 76 -8.95 2.15 -16.83
N THR A 77 -9.70 3.10 -17.38
CA THR A 77 -9.38 4.53 -17.24
C THR A 77 -9.49 4.92 -15.78
N VAL A 78 -8.40 5.44 -15.23
CA VAL A 78 -8.37 5.87 -13.83
C VAL A 78 -8.86 7.30 -13.75
N GLU A 79 -10.13 7.48 -13.41
CA GLU A 79 -10.76 8.80 -13.30
C GLU A 79 -10.39 9.52 -12.00
N LEU A 80 -10.15 10.83 -12.09
CA LEU A 80 -9.74 11.66 -10.93
C LEU A 80 -10.75 11.59 -9.79
N GLY A 81 -12.04 11.66 -10.12
CA GLY A 81 -13.12 11.69 -9.12
C GLY A 81 -13.14 10.41 -8.27
N MET A 82 -12.95 9.25 -8.91
CA MET A 82 -12.93 7.96 -8.22
C MET A 82 -11.74 7.85 -7.27
N ILE A 83 -10.52 8.12 -7.76
CA ILE A 83 -9.30 8.04 -6.95
C ILE A 83 -9.30 9.09 -5.84
N SER A 84 -9.77 10.31 -6.12
CA SER A 84 -9.85 11.36 -5.10
C SER A 84 -10.80 10.96 -3.97
N ALA A 85 -11.95 10.36 -4.28
CA ALA A 85 -12.89 9.88 -3.27
C ALA A 85 -12.30 8.76 -2.40
N LEU A 86 -11.60 7.80 -3.00
CA LEU A 86 -10.93 6.72 -2.26
C LEU A 86 -9.79 7.26 -1.38
N TYR A 87 -9.02 8.21 -1.89
CA TYR A 87 -7.94 8.88 -1.17
C TYR A 87 -8.48 9.69 0.02
N GLU A 88 -9.54 10.47 -0.20
CA GLU A 88 -10.20 11.24 0.84
C GLU A 88 -10.78 10.31 1.92
N ARG A 89 -11.39 9.19 1.53
CA ARG A 89 -11.89 8.19 2.48
C ARG A 89 -10.77 7.61 3.35
N PHE A 90 -9.65 7.19 2.76
CA PHE A 90 -8.50 6.70 3.53
C PHE A 90 -7.95 7.77 4.47
N THR A 91 -7.67 8.98 3.95
CA THR A 91 -7.07 10.04 4.76
C THR A 91 -8.00 10.54 5.88
N ALA A 92 -9.31 10.63 5.63
CA ALA A 92 -10.29 10.99 6.64
C ALA A 92 -10.37 9.94 7.76
N GLN A 93 -10.36 8.65 7.41
CA GLN A 93 -10.34 7.55 8.38
C GLN A 93 -9.12 7.63 9.30
N ILE A 94 -7.92 7.81 8.73
CA ILE A 94 -6.68 7.89 9.53
C ILE A 94 -6.67 9.14 10.42
N ARG A 95 -6.94 10.32 9.85
CA ARG A 95 -6.91 11.59 10.60
C ARG A 95 -8.02 11.71 11.64
N GLY A 96 -9.18 11.10 11.39
CA GLY A 96 -10.28 11.06 12.35
C GLY A 96 -10.04 10.12 13.52
N ALA A 97 -9.22 9.07 13.34
CA ALA A 97 -8.96 8.05 14.35
C ALA A 97 -7.70 8.31 15.20
N VAL A 98 -6.80 9.19 14.76
CA VAL A 98 -5.53 9.49 15.42
C VAL A 98 -5.44 10.99 15.73
N ASP A 99 -5.64 11.33 17.00
CA ASP A 99 -5.44 12.69 17.51
C ASP A 99 -3.95 12.91 17.85
N LEU A 100 -3.23 13.60 16.97
CA LEU A 100 -1.81 13.88 17.14
C LEU A 100 -1.49 14.75 18.36
N SER A 101 -2.46 15.49 18.92
CA SER A 101 -2.23 16.31 20.12
C SER A 101 -1.96 15.47 21.38
N GLN A 102 -2.41 14.21 21.39
CA GLN A 102 -2.22 13.26 22.49
C GLN A 102 -0.82 12.63 22.49
N TYR A 103 -0.05 12.82 21.41
CA TYR A 103 1.26 12.21 21.23
C TYR A 103 2.33 13.29 21.16
N ARG A 104 3.18 13.38 22.19
CA ARG A 104 4.32 14.30 22.16
C ARG A 104 5.32 13.84 21.10
N ARG A 105 5.45 14.63 20.03
CA ARG A 105 6.58 14.50 19.10
C ARG A 105 7.82 15.05 19.79
N THR A 106 8.84 14.21 19.95
CA THR A 106 10.13 14.64 20.47
C THR A 106 11.07 14.96 19.29
N SER A 107 12.22 15.58 19.57
CA SER A 107 13.28 15.73 18.56
C SER A 107 13.83 14.38 18.06
N ALA A 108 13.50 13.27 18.74
CA ALA A 108 13.91 11.91 18.39
C ALA A 108 12.97 11.20 17.40
N GLY A 109 11.87 11.82 16.98
CA GLY A 109 10.91 11.26 16.02
C GLY A 109 9.57 10.87 16.63
N SER A 110 8.86 9.97 15.95
CA SER A 110 7.56 9.42 16.35
C SER A 110 7.73 8.43 17.50
N SER A 111 6.78 8.39 18.44
CA SER A 111 6.83 7.45 19.57
C SER A 111 6.26 6.08 19.19
N ARG A 112 6.66 5.03 19.94
CA ARG A 112 6.15 3.67 19.75
C ARG A 112 4.64 3.60 19.95
N GLU A 113 4.11 4.37 20.91
CA GLU A 113 2.67 4.43 21.21
C GLU A 113 1.90 5.02 20.03
N LEU A 114 2.44 6.05 19.37
CA LEU A 114 1.84 6.62 18.17
C LEU A 114 1.85 5.63 17.01
N VAL A 115 2.97 4.97 16.74
CA VAL A 115 3.08 3.95 15.68
C VAL A 115 2.13 2.79 15.95
N LYS A 116 2.07 2.31 17.19
CA LYS A 116 1.13 1.25 17.61
C LYS A 116 -0.32 1.69 17.45
N LYS A 117 -0.65 2.95 17.79
CA LYS A 117 -2.00 3.49 17.57
C LYS A 117 -2.39 3.46 16.08
N VAL A 118 -1.49 3.88 15.19
CA VAL A 118 -1.74 3.82 13.74
C VAL A 118 -1.92 2.37 13.28
N SER A 119 -1.09 1.44 13.76
CA SER A 119 -1.25 0.00 13.50
C SER A 119 -2.60 -0.52 13.96
N ASP A 120 -3.07 -0.13 15.13
CA ASP A 120 -4.38 -0.54 15.64
C ASP A 120 -5.54 0.04 14.84
N VAL A 121 -5.41 1.25 14.29
CA VAL A 121 -6.41 1.81 13.37
C VAL A 121 -6.52 0.95 12.11
N ILE A 122 -5.39 0.60 11.47
CA ILE A 122 -5.40 -0.27 10.30
C ILE A 122 -5.97 -1.65 10.64
N TRP A 123 -5.46 -2.27 11.71
CA TRP A 123 -5.88 -3.60 12.15
C TRP A 123 -7.37 -3.71 12.41
N ASN A 124 -7.93 -2.78 13.18
CA ASN A 124 -9.34 -2.79 13.55
C ASN A 124 -10.27 -2.44 12.38
N SER A 125 -9.71 -1.95 11.27
CA SER A 125 -10.44 -1.66 10.04
C SER A 125 -10.55 -2.89 9.13
N LEU A 126 -9.81 -3.97 9.42
CA LEU A 126 -9.84 -5.20 8.65
C LEU A 126 -11.06 -6.05 9.01
N SER A 127 -11.59 -6.75 8.00
CA SER A 127 -12.60 -7.79 8.19
C SER A 127 -12.08 -8.88 9.14
N ARG A 128 -12.90 -9.30 10.11
CA ARG A 128 -12.51 -10.33 11.10
C ARG A 128 -12.24 -11.71 10.51
N SER A 129 -12.84 -12.02 9.37
CA SER A 129 -12.74 -13.33 8.73
C SER A 129 -12.61 -13.17 7.22
N TYR A 130 -11.42 -13.47 6.70
CA TYR A 130 -11.15 -13.64 5.28
C TYR A 130 -9.91 -14.53 5.12
N PHE A 131 -9.74 -15.10 3.93
CA PHE A 131 -8.55 -15.86 3.59
C PHE A 131 -7.36 -14.92 3.45
N LYS A 132 -6.43 -14.98 4.41
CA LYS A 132 -5.24 -14.13 4.48
C LYS A 132 -4.26 -14.37 3.33
N ASP A 133 -4.31 -15.56 2.74
CA ASP A 133 -3.47 -15.98 1.60
C ASP A 133 -4.18 -15.71 0.24
N ARG A 134 -5.27 -14.93 0.23
CA ARG A 134 -5.98 -14.59 -1.01
C ARG A 134 -5.12 -13.62 -1.84
N ALA A 135 -5.10 -13.79 -3.16
CA ALA A 135 -4.48 -12.81 -4.06
C ALA A 135 -5.25 -11.47 -4.11
N HIS A 136 -4.58 -10.42 -4.58
CA HIS A 136 -5.15 -9.10 -4.88
C HIS A 136 -5.71 -8.33 -3.67
N ILE A 137 -5.19 -8.62 -2.47
CA ILE A 137 -5.54 -7.92 -1.23
C ILE A 137 -4.34 -7.22 -0.60
N GLN A 138 -3.33 -6.83 -1.36
CA GLN A 138 -2.10 -6.21 -0.87
C GLN A 138 -2.13 -4.68 -0.91
N SER A 139 -3.05 -4.08 -1.68
CA SER A 139 -3.13 -2.63 -1.92
C SER A 139 -4.10 -1.91 -1.00
N LEU A 140 -3.92 -0.59 -0.83
CA LEU A 140 -4.89 0.25 -0.14
C LEU A 140 -6.26 0.30 -0.82
N PHE A 141 -6.33 0.00 -2.12
CA PHE A 141 -7.60 -0.17 -2.81
C PHE A 141 -8.41 -1.30 -2.19
N SER A 142 -7.79 -2.46 -1.93
CA SER A 142 -8.42 -3.58 -1.24
C SER A 142 -8.82 -3.22 0.19
N LEU A 143 -8.00 -2.46 0.92
CA LEU A 143 -8.35 -1.98 2.26
C LEU A 143 -9.64 -1.14 2.23
N ILE A 144 -9.71 -0.13 1.35
CA ILE A 144 -10.84 0.81 1.33
C ILE A 144 -12.11 0.21 0.74
N THR A 145 -11.99 -0.63 -0.28
CA THR A 145 -13.15 -1.21 -0.97
C THR A 145 -13.63 -2.51 -0.33
N GLY A 146 -12.70 -3.32 0.20
CA GLY A 146 -12.97 -4.66 0.68
C GLY A 146 -12.62 -4.93 2.14
N THR A 147 -11.96 -4.00 2.85
CA THR A 147 -11.47 -4.16 4.23
C THR A 147 -10.58 -5.39 4.43
N LYS A 148 -9.79 -5.74 3.41
CA LYS A 148 -8.92 -6.92 3.42
C LYS A 148 -7.50 -6.52 3.08
N LEU A 149 -6.56 -7.00 3.87
CA LEU A 149 -5.13 -6.90 3.60
C LEU A 149 -4.42 -8.25 3.81
N ASP A 150 -3.43 -8.59 3.00
CA ASP A 150 -2.48 -9.65 3.36
C ASP A 150 -1.47 -9.14 4.41
N SER A 151 -0.54 -10.00 4.84
CA SER A 151 0.38 -9.66 5.94
C SER A 151 1.24 -8.44 5.63
N SER A 152 1.93 -8.42 4.49
CA SER A 152 2.80 -7.31 4.09
C SER A 152 2.02 -6.06 3.70
N GLY A 153 0.82 -6.21 3.11
CA GLY A 153 -0.10 -5.11 2.83
C GLY A 153 -0.53 -4.36 4.09
N VAL A 154 -0.69 -5.03 5.23
CA VAL A 154 -0.93 -4.36 6.53
C VAL A 154 0.27 -3.49 6.93
N ALA A 155 1.49 -4.01 6.84
CA ALA A 155 2.69 -3.23 7.18
C ALA A 155 2.83 -2.00 6.27
N PHE A 156 2.63 -2.16 4.96
CA PHE A 156 2.61 -1.06 4.01
C PHE A 156 1.52 -0.03 4.32
N ALA A 157 0.30 -0.48 4.65
CA ALA A 157 -0.80 0.41 4.97
C ALA A 157 -0.54 1.26 6.23
N VAL A 158 0.18 0.70 7.22
CA VAL A 158 0.63 1.46 8.40
C VAL A 158 1.62 2.55 8.00
N VAL A 159 2.59 2.26 7.12
CA VAL A 159 3.56 3.26 6.64
C VAL A 159 2.85 4.38 5.86
N ALA A 160 1.93 4.04 4.95
CA ALA A 160 1.14 5.02 4.21
C ALA A 160 0.26 5.89 5.14
N ALA A 161 -0.35 5.29 6.17
CA ALA A 161 -1.13 6.02 7.17
C ALA A 161 -0.25 6.97 8.01
N CYS A 162 0.95 6.53 8.40
CA CYS A 162 1.94 7.38 9.05
C CYS A 162 2.35 8.56 8.15
N GLN A 163 2.57 8.34 6.85
CA GLN A 163 2.86 9.40 5.88
C GLN A 163 1.72 10.43 5.80
N VAL A 164 0.45 9.99 5.78
CA VAL A 164 -0.74 10.85 5.77
C VAL A 164 -0.82 11.77 7.00
N LEU A 165 -0.31 11.30 8.14
CA LEU A 165 -0.20 12.05 9.41
C LEU A 165 1.07 12.93 9.49
N GLY A 166 1.94 12.90 8.47
CA GLY A 166 3.19 13.66 8.44
C GLY A 166 4.30 13.07 9.32
N LEU A 167 4.26 11.76 9.57
CA LEU A 167 5.26 11.00 10.32
C LEU A 167 6.35 10.49 9.37
N LYS A 168 7.25 11.40 8.99
CA LYS A 168 8.28 11.13 7.96
C LYS A 168 9.33 10.11 8.37
N ASP A 169 9.51 9.88 9.66
CA ASP A 169 10.51 8.97 10.20
C ASP A 169 10.07 7.51 10.20
N VAL A 170 8.77 7.23 9.97
CA VAL A 170 8.25 5.86 9.93
C VAL A 170 8.43 5.29 8.53
N HIS A 171 9.09 4.13 8.46
CA HIS A 171 9.43 3.46 7.21
C HIS A 171 9.16 1.96 7.27
N LEU A 172 9.02 1.35 6.09
CA LEU A 172 8.85 -0.08 5.94
C LEU A 172 10.18 -0.82 6.16
N ALA A 173 10.13 -1.93 6.90
CA ALA A 173 11.21 -2.89 6.95
C ALA A 173 10.74 -4.24 6.41
N LEU A 174 11.61 -4.86 5.61
CA LEU A 174 11.32 -6.09 4.89
C LEU A 174 12.43 -7.11 5.15
N SER A 175 12.04 -8.31 5.56
CA SER A 175 12.83 -9.50 5.32
C SER A 175 12.34 -10.19 4.04
N GLU A 176 12.80 -11.41 3.79
CA GLU A 176 12.38 -12.19 2.63
C GLU A 176 10.96 -12.78 2.78
N ASP A 177 10.41 -12.83 4.00
CA ASP A 177 9.10 -13.45 4.28
C ASP A 177 8.27 -12.72 5.36
N HIS A 178 8.71 -11.53 5.79
CA HIS A 178 7.96 -10.73 6.78
C HIS A 178 8.19 -9.24 6.61
N ALA A 179 7.24 -8.46 7.12
CA ALA A 179 7.26 -7.01 7.06
C ALA A 179 6.87 -6.38 8.41
N TRP A 180 7.56 -5.33 8.79
CA TRP A 180 7.28 -4.53 9.99
C TRP A 180 7.66 -3.07 9.74
N VAL A 181 7.64 -2.22 10.76
CA VAL A 181 8.05 -0.81 10.62
C VAL A 181 9.27 -0.46 11.46
N ILE A 182 10.07 0.45 10.91
CA ILE A 182 11.16 1.13 11.61
C ILE A 182 10.80 2.60 11.79
N PHE A 183 11.28 3.22 12.87
CA PHE A 183 11.00 4.62 13.16
C PHE A 183 12.03 5.24 14.12
N GLY A 184 11.82 6.50 14.50
CA GLY A 184 12.72 7.23 15.38
C GLY A 184 14.01 7.65 14.68
N LYS A 185 15.00 8.09 15.47
CA LYS A 185 16.29 8.55 14.96
C LYS A 185 16.96 7.44 14.14
N ASN A 186 17.26 7.73 12.87
CA ASN A 186 17.91 6.81 11.92
C ASN A 186 17.22 5.44 11.72
N GLY A 187 15.93 5.29 12.09
CA GLY A 187 15.25 3.98 12.00
C GLY A 187 15.85 2.92 12.94
N GLU A 188 16.23 3.34 14.15
CA GLU A 188 16.78 2.47 15.20
C GLU A 188 15.66 1.73 15.97
N GLU A 189 14.47 2.31 16.07
CA GLU A 189 13.32 1.67 16.69
C GLU A 189 12.62 0.75 15.69
N THR A 190 12.08 -0.37 16.18
CA THR A 190 11.33 -1.34 15.37
C THR A 190 10.01 -1.70 16.05
N ALA A 191 8.94 -1.87 15.28
CA ALA A 191 7.67 -2.38 15.81
C ALA A 191 7.03 -3.36 14.84
N GLU A 192 6.66 -4.53 15.36
CA GLU A 192 5.74 -5.45 14.68
C GLU A 192 4.38 -4.76 14.49
N VAL A 193 3.80 -4.84 13.30
CA VAL A 193 2.51 -4.18 12.98
C VAL A 193 1.51 -5.10 12.28
N THR A 194 1.95 -6.31 11.93
CA THR A 194 1.17 -7.33 11.23
C THR A 194 1.41 -8.70 11.86
N TRP A 195 0.72 -9.72 11.36
CA TRP A 195 0.95 -11.12 11.76
C TRP A 195 1.99 -11.78 10.85
N HIS A 196 2.62 -12.85 11.34
CA HIS A 196 3.39 -13.79 10.53
C HIS A 196 2.87 -15.22 10.74
N GLY A 197 2.79 -16.01 9.66
CA GLY A 197 2.30 -17.38 9.72
C GLY A 197 0.83 -17.53 10.14
N LYS A 198 0.48 -18.73 10.63
CA LYS A 198 -0.90 -19.13 11.02
C LYS A 198 -1.12 -19.19 12.53
N GLY A 199 -0.15 -18.75 13.32
CA GLY A 199 -0.21 -18.77 14.79
C GLY A 199 -1.08 -17.64 15.37
N ASN A 200 -1.52 -17.81 16.63
CA ASN A 200 -2.33 -16.84 17.36
C ASN A 200 -1.51 -15.84 18.21
N GLU A 201 -0.18 -15.84 18.09
CA GLU A 201 0.67 -14.89 18.83
C GLU A 201 0.60 -13.50 18.19
N ASP A 202 -0.17 -12.59 18.79
CA ASP A 202 -0.13 -11.17 18.42
C ASP A 202 1.15 -10.54 18.98
N ARG A 203 2.15 -10.42 18.12
CA ARG A 203 3.43 -9.75 18.44
C ARG A 203 3.39 -8.24 18.18
N ARG A 204 2.27 -7.67 17.72
CA ARG A 204 2.21 -6.26 17.31
C ARG A 204 2.56 -5.31 18.44
N GLY A 205 3.38 -4.31 18.13
CA GLY A 205 3.94 -3.32 19.04
C GLY A 205 5.27 -3.72 19.68
N GLN A 206 5.64 -5.01 19.64
CA GLN A 206 6.92 -5.49 20.15
C GLN A 206 8.08 -5.15 19.20
N THR A 207 9.30 -5.12 19.75
CA THR A 207 10.54 -5.02 18.96
C THR A 207 10.86 -6.34 18.27
N VAL A 208 11.59 -6.28 17.15
CA VAL A 208 12.08 -7.47 16.43
C VAL A 208 13.39 -8.03 17.01
N SER A 209 13.94 -7.41 18.08
CA SER A 209 15.24 -7.76 18.66
C SER A 209 15.36 -9.24 19.06
N VAL A 210 14.29 -9.85 19.56
CA VAL A 210 14.28 -11.27 19.95
C VAL A 210 14.60 -12.15 18.74
N GLY A 211 13.86 -11.99 17.64
CA GLY A 211 14.08 -12.78 16.42
C GLY A 211 15.43 -12.52 15.75
N VAL A 212 15.96 -11.30 15.86
CA VAL A 212 17.34 -10.98 15.45
C VAL A 212 18.36 -11.72 16.31
N SER A 213 18.20 -11.73 17.63
CA SER A 213 19.10 -12.38 18.59
C SER A 213 19.12 -13.90 18.44
N GLU A 214 17.98 -14.49 18.11
CA GLU A 214 17.80 -15.91 17.80
C GLU A 214 18.40 -16.31 16.44
N LYS A 215 18.88 -15.32 15.65
CA LYS A 215 19.46 -15.52 14.32
C LYS A 215 18.51 -16.20 13.34
N SER A 216 17.21 -16.00 13.53
CA SER A 216 16.18 -16.52 12.63
C SER A 216 16.33 -15.92 11.23
N TRP A 217 16.13 -16.73 10.20
CA TRP A 217 16.08 -16.28 8.81
C TRP A 217 15.01 -15.19 8.62
N LEU A 218 13.88 -15.31 9.34
CA LEU A 218 12.77 -14.37 9.27
C LEU A 218 13.16 -12.91 9.55
N TYR A 219 14.21 -12.69 10.34
CA TYR A 219 14.72 -11.36 10.68
C TYR A 219 16.14 -11.11 10.15
N LEU A 220 16.65 -12.01 9.30
CA LEU A 220 17.91 -11.92 8.55
C LEU A 220 19.12 -11.54 9.43
N LYS A 221 19.15 -11.99 10.70
CA LYS A 221 20.19 -11.62 11.68
C LYS A 221 20.40 -10.10 11.81
N GLY A 222 19.36 -9.30 11.55
CA GLY A 222 19.42 -7.84 11.57
C GLY A 222 19.78 -7.19 10.23
N SER A 223 20.14 -7.96 9.21
CA SER A 223 20.49 -7.49 7.87
C SER A 223 19.28 -7.39 6.92
N TYR A 224 18.12 -7.03 7.47
CA TYR A 224 16.89 -6.81 6.70
C TYR A 224 16.90 -5.46 5.98
N MET A 225 16.03 -5.30 4.98
CA MET A 225 15.90 -4.06 4.23
C MET A 225 15.23 -3.00 5.08
N LYS A 226 15.89 -1.84 5.21
CA LYS A 226 15.32 -0.62 5.81
C LYS A 226 14.95 0.32 4.67
N CYS A 227 13.68 0.37 4.29
CA CYS A 227 13.26 1.10 3.11
C CYS A 227 13.32 2.61 3.33
N ASP A 228 13.66 3.35 2.28
CA ASP A 228 13.24 4.74 2.12
C ASP A 228 11.90 4.80 1.35
N ARG A 229 11.43 6.01 1.04
CA ARG A 229 10.18 6.20 0.28
C ARG A 229 10.23 5.62 -1.14
N ASN A 230 11.38 5.66 -1.79
CA ASN A 230 11.51 5.12 -3.16
C ASN A 230 11.51 3.60 -3.13
N MET A 231 12.15 2.98 -2.13
CA MET A 231 12.10 1.54 -1.90
C MET A 231 10.69 1.07 -1.52
N GLU A 232 9.91 1.87 -0.80
CA GLU A 232 8.49 1.58 -0.52
C GLU A 232 7.63 1.65 -1.80
N VAL A 233 7.95 2.56 -2.73
CA VAL A 233 7.36 2.55 -4.07
C VAL A 233 7.81 1.33 -4.88
N ALA A 234 9.07 0.90 -4.75
CA ALA A 234 9.53 -0.34 -5.39
C ALA A 234 8.78 -1.56 -4.80
N PHE A 235 8.60 -1.62 -3.48
CA PHE A 235 7.84 -2.68 -2.82
C PHE A 235 6.43 -2.81 -3.39
N MET A 236 5.67 -1.71 -3.50
CA MET A 236 4.30 -1.77 -4.01
C MET A 236 4.23 -2.13 -5.50
N VAL A 237 5.26 -1.83 -6.29
CA VAL A 237 5.38 -2.27 -7.68
C VAL A 237 5.67 -3.78 -7.74
N CYS A 238 6.61 -4.29 -6.92
CA CYS A 238 6.86 -5.73 -6.79
C CYS A 238 5.64 -6.49 -6.25
N ALA A 239 4.80 -5.82 -5.47
CA ALA A 239 3.56 -6.39 -4.92
C ALA A 239 2.41 -6.41 -5.94
N ILE A 240 2.55 -5.84 -7.14
CA ILE A 240 1.57 -6.06 -8.22
C ILE A 240 1.48 -7.56 -8.47
N ASN A 241 0.26 -8.09 -8.50
CA ASN A 241 0.00 -9.49 -8.76
C ASN A 241 -0.69 -9.65 -10.12
N PRO A 242 0.04 -10.07 -11.18
CA PRO A 242 -0.52 -10.24 -12.51
C PRO A 242 -1.47 -11.43 -12.65
N SER A 243 -1.47 -12.39 -11.71
CA SER A 243 -2.18 -13.65 -11.88
C SER A 243 -3.70 -13.47 -11.89
N LEU A 244 -4.35 -14.02 -12.92
CA LEU A 244 -5.81 -14.10 -13.04
C LEU A 244 -6.35 -15.34 -12.30
N ASP A 245 -5.62 -16.44 -12.48
CA ASP A 245 -5.87 -17.75 -11.90
C ASP A 245 -4.53 -18.50 -11.76
N LEU A 246 -4.58 -19.80 -11.49
CA LEU A 246 -3.38 -20.62 -11.27
C LEU A 246 -2.49 -20.81 -12.52
N HIS A 247 -2.98 -20.46 -13.70
CA HIS A 247 -2.36 -20.80 -14.99
C HIS A 247 -2.27 -19.62 -15.97
N THR A 248 -2.86 -18.48 -15.63
CA THR A 248 -3.01 -17.34 -16.53
C THR A 248 -2.65 -16.04 -15.81
N ASP A 249 -1.85 -15.20 -16.46
CA ASP A 249 -1.49 -13.85 -15.99
C ASP A 249 -2.06 -12.77 -16.93
N SER A 250 -2.29 -11.57 -16.41
CA SER A 250 -2.55 -10.36 -17.20
C SER A 250 -1.25 -9.85 -17.81
N SER A 251 -1.19 -9.83 -19.14
CA SER A 251 -0.08 -9.25 -19.88
C SER A 251 0.09 -7.76 -19.60
N GLU A 252 -1.01 -7.03 -19.40
CA GLU A 252 -0.99 -5.60 -19.09
C GLU A 252 -0.35 -5.32 -17.72
N LEU A 253 -0.65 -6.15 -16.70
CA LEU A 253 -0.05 -6.01 -15.37
C LEU A 253 1.43 -6.43 -15.38
N LEU A 254 1.79 -7.48 -16.12
CA LEU A 254 3.19 -7.84 -16.34
C LEU A 254 3.96 -6.68 -16.98
N GLN A 255 3.41 -6.08 -18.03
CA GLN A 255 4.03 -4.95 -18.73
C GLN A 255 4.09 -3.69 -17.86
N LEU A 256 3.08 -3.43 -17.01
CA LEU A 256 3.09 -2.29 -16.08
C LEU A 256 4.14 -2.46 -14.96
N GLN A 257 4.39 -3.71 -14.53
CA GLN A 257 5.36 -4.03 -13.49
C GLN A 257 6.81 -3.99 -13.98
N GLN A 258 7.05 -4.29 -15.26
CA GLN A 258 8.36 -4.35 -15.91
C GLN A 258 8.99 -2.97 -16.12
#